data_AF-A0A8T6ILS4-F1
#
_entry.id   AF-A0A8T6ILS4-F1
#
_cell.length_a   1.000
_cell.length_b   1.000
_cell.length_c   1.000
_cell.angle_alpha   90.00
_cell.angle_beta   90.00
_cell.angle_gamma   90.00
#
_symmetry.space_group_name_H-M   'P 1'
#
loop_
_entity.id
_entity.type
_entity.pdbx_description
1 polymer ?
#
loop_
_entity_poly.entity_id
_entity_poly.type
_entity_poly.pdbx_seq_one_letter_code
_entity_poly.pdbx_strand_id
1 'polypeptide(L)' 'MVINARRDQMERLLAYLISLAAILLTLFPIVWLLSVSLKTQRDAFAMPPKLIFEPIADHFLGLL' A
#
# COMPACT_ATOMS: atom_id res chain seq x y z
N MET A 1 16.64 -23.43 32.32
CA MET A 1 17.12 -22.72 31.11
C MET A 1 16.05 -22.58 29.98
N VAL A 2 14.78 -22.97 30.18
CA VAL A 2 13.75 -22.99 29.10
C VAL A 2 12.84 -21.75 29.06
N ILE A 3 12.69 -21.02 30.19
CA ILE A 3 11.78 -19.86 30.30
C ILE A 3 12.25 -18.69 29.41
N ASN A 4 13.56 -18.55 29.17
CA ASN A 4 14.15 -17.47 28.39
C ASN A 4 13.88 -17.58 26.88
N ALA A 5 13.78 -18.82 26.37
CA ALA A 5 13.59 -19.06 24.94
C ALA A 5 12.23 -18.56 24.45
N ARG A 6 11.15 -18.70 25.23
CA ARG A 6 9.81 -18.24 24.82
C ARG A 6 9.69 -16.71 24.77
N ARG A 7 10.41 -16.00 25.64
CA ARG A 7 10.45 -14.53 25.63
C ARG A 7 11.18 -14.00 24.40
N ASP A 8 12.34 -14.56 24.07
CA ASP A 8 13.10 -14.20 22.86
C ASP A 8 12.29 -14.43 21.57
N GLN A 9 11.53 -15.53 21.47
CA GLN A 9 10.66 -15.79 20.31
C GLN A 9 9.50 -14.77 20.21
N MET A 10 8.91 -14.38 21.34
CA MET A 10 7.84 -13.38 21.37
C MET A 10 8.35 -11.99 20.98
N GLU A 11 9.53 -11.60 21.48
CA GLU A 11 10.18 -10.34 21.13
C GLU A 11 10.49 -10.27 19.63
N ARG A 12 11.01 -11.35 19.04
CA ARG A 12 11.23 -11.44 17.59
C ARG A 12 9.93 -11.33 16.79
N LEU A 13 8.88 -12.03 17.22
CA LEU A 13 7.58 -11.96 16.55
C LEU A 13 7.02 -10.53 16.59
N LEU A 14 7.07 -9.87 17.74
CA LEU A 14 6.63 -8.49 17.89
C LEU A 14 7.47 -7.54 17.03
N ALA A 15 8.79 -7.71 17.01
CA ALA A 15 9.67 -6.93 16.15
C ALA A 15 9.30 -7.09 14.68
N TYR A 16 9.07 -8.31 14.20
CA TYR A 16 8.64 -8.56 12.81
C TYR A 16 7.27 -7.95 12.51
N LEU A 17 6.30 -8.05 13.41
CA LEU A 17 4.98 -7.45 13.22
C LEU A 17 5.05 -5.93 13.16
N ILE A 18 5.85 -5.30 14.02
CA ILE A 18 6.06 -3.85 14.02
C ILE A 18 6.77 -3.42 12.74
N SER A 19 7.82 -4.13 12.32
CA SER A 19 8.51 -3.86 11.07
C SER A 19 7.59 -4.00 9.86
N LEU A 20 6.76 -5.05 9.82
CA LEU A 20 5.78 -5.25 8.74
C LEU A 20 4.74 -4.13 8.72
N ALA A 21 4.21 -3.74 9.87
CA ALA A 21 3.29 -2.61 9.97
C ALA A 21 3.93 -1.30 9.50
N ALA A 22 5.20 -1.04 9.88
CA ALA A 22 5.94 0.13 9.42
C ALA A 22 6.13 0.13 7.89
N ILE A 23 6.46 -1.02 7.30
CA ILE A 23 6.57 -1.18 5.84
C ILE A 23 5.23 -0.91 5.16
N LEU A 24 4.13 -1.47 5.66
CA LEU A 24 2.81 -1.24 5.08
C LEU A 24 2.40 0.24 5.17
N LEU A 25 2.67 0.88 6.32
CA LEU A 25 2.37 2.30 6.51
C LEU A 25 3.20 3.22 5.61
N THR A 26 4.47 2.89 5.34
CA THR A 26 5.33 3.68 4.46
C THR A 26 5.05 3.42 2.97
N LEU A 27 4.69 2.18 2.61
CA LEU A 27 4.31 1.84 1.24
C LEU A 27 2.90 2.31 0.88
N PHE A 28 1.98 2.39 1.84
CA PHE A 28 0.61 2.84 1.61
C PHE A 28 0.52 4.17 0.84
N PRO A 29 1.18 5.28 1.23
CA PRO A 29 1.10 6.52 0.48
C PRO A 29 1.69 6.41 -0.93
N ILE A 30 2.70 5.56 -1.14
CA ILE A 30 3.31 5.33 -2.46
C ILE A 30 2.32 4.59 -3.37
N VAL A 31 1.72 3.50 -2.88
CA VAL A 31 0.71 2.72 -3.60
C VAL A 31 -0.52 3.57 -3.88
N TRP A 32 -0.93 4.40 -2.92
CA TRP A 32 -2.04 5.34 -3.08
C TRP A 32 -1.75 6.38 -4.16
N LEU A 33 -0.55 6.99 -4.14
CA LEU A 33 -0.13 7.96 -5.14
C LEU A 33 -0.12 7.35 -6.54
N LEU A 34 0.42 6.14 -6.70
CA LEU A 34 0.40 5.41 -7.98
C LEU A 34 -1.03 5.10 -8.44
N SER A 35 -1.90 4.73 -7.51
CA SER A 35 -3.31 4.49 -7.80
C SER A 35 -4.01 5.76 -8.26
N VAL A 36 -3.71 6.92 -7.65
CA VAL A 36 -4.25 8.23 -8.05
C VAL A 36 -3.68 8.69 -9.39
N SER A 37 -2.39 8.48 -9.67
CA SER A 37 -1.79 8.87 -10.95
C SER A 37 -2.36 8.12 -12.15
N LEU A 38 -2.93 6.93 -11.93
CA LEU A 38 -3.58 6.13 -12.96
C LEU A 38 -5.08 6.46 -13.13
N LYS A 39 -5.69 7.18 -12.19
CA LYS A 39 -7.11 7.61 -12.27
C LYS A 39 -7.26 8.85 -13.14
N THR A 40 -8.38 8.93 -13.87
CA THR A 40 -8.79 10.17 -14.55
C THR A 40 -8.89 11.34 -13.55
N GLN A 41 -8.63 12.58 -13.97
CA GLN A 41 -8.81 13.76 -13.11
C GLN A 41 -10.23 13.79 -12.51
N ARG A 42 -11.24 13.38 -13.29
CA ARG A 42 -12.62 13.27 -12.82
C ARG A 42 -12.78 12.22 -11.71
N ASP A 43 -12.12 11.07 -11.81
CA ASP A 43 -12.21 10.00 -10.82
C ASP A 43 -11.33 10.24 -9.59
N ALA A 44 -10.24 11.00 -9.72
CA ALA A 44 -9.39 11.43 -8.60
C ALA A 44 -10.11 12.42 -7.68
N PHE A 45 -10.95 13.30 -8.23
CA PHE A 45 -11.78 14.25 -7.48
C PHE A 45 -13.23 13.78 -7.26
N ALA A 46 -13.56 12.53 -7.65
CA ALA A 46 -14.88 11.98 -7.41
C ALA A 46 -15.11 11.77 -5.90
N MET A 47 -16.30 12.17 -5.44
CA MET A 47 -16.76 11.93 -4.07
C MET A 47 -18.01 11.05 -4.16
N PRO A 48 -18.02 9.82 -3.62
CA PRO A 48 -16.92 9.13 -2.92
C PRO A 48 -15.80 8.65 -3.87
N PRO A 49 -14.55 8.50 -3.37
CA PRO A 49 -13.43 8.05 -4.18
C PRO A 49 -13.67 6.62 -4.67
N LYS A 50 -13.69 6.44 -6.00
CA LYS A 50 -13.86 5.12 -6.59
C LYS A 50 -12.64 4.26 -6.31
N LEU A 51 -12.80 3.09 -5.69
CA LEU A 51 -11.69 2.15 -5.49
C LEU A 51 -11.35 1.39 -6.78
N ILE A 52 -12.35 1.12 -7.61
CA ILE A 52 -12.21 0.49 -8.94
C ILE A 52 -12.41 1.58 -9.99
N PHE A 53 -11.46 1.72 -10.91
CA PHE A 53 -11.45 2.75 -11.95
C PHE A 53 -10.88 2.17 -13.24
N GLU A 54 -11.29 2.72 -14.38
CA GLU A 54 -10.66 2.43 -15.66
C GLU A 54 -9.32 3.17 -15.69
N PRO A 55 -8.18 2.45 -15.73
CA PRO A 55 -6.87 3.10 -15.80
C PRO A 55 -6.77 3.88 -17.10
N ILE A 56 -6.20 5.08 -17.05
CA ILE A 56 -5.92 5.88 -18.25
C ILE A 56 -4.77 5.22 -19.05
N ALA A 57 -5.01 4.08 -19.69
CA ALA A 57 -4.10 3.49 -20.67
C ALA A 57 -4.32 4.09 -22.07
N ASP A 58 -5.49 4.67 -22.32
CA ASP A 58 -5.90 5.17 -23.64
C ASP A 58 -5.04 6.34 -24.15
N HIS A 59 -4.44 7.13 -23.26
CA HIS A 59 -3.55 8.23 -23.65
C HIS A 59 -2.19 7.73 -24.19
N PHE A 60 -1.81 6.48 -23.90
CA PHE A 60 -0.59 5.84 -24.42
C PHE A 60 -0.83 5.12 -25.75
N LEU A 61 -2.05 4.60 -25.97
CA LEU A 61 -2.42 3.94 -27.23
C LEU A 61 -2.67 4.93 -28.37
N GLY A 62 -3.04 6.18 -28.08
CA GLY A 62 -3.15 7.25 -29.09
C GLY A 62 -1.80 7.81 -29.58
N LEU A 63 -0.66 7.31 -29.07
CA LEU A 63 0.70 7.70 -29.45
C LEU A 63 1.42 6.62 -30.30
N LEU A 64 0.75 5.51 -30.61
CA LEU A 64 1.19 4.47 -31.56
C LEU A 64 0.30 4.53 -32.81
#